data_AF-A0A8S0FUE1-F1
#
_entry.id   AF-A0A8S0FUE1-F1
#
_cell.length_a   1.000
_cell.length_b   1.000
_cell.length_c   1.000
_cell.angle_alpha   90.00
_cell.angle_beta   90.00
_cell.angle_gamma   90.00
#
_symmetry.space_group_name_H-M   'P 1'
#
loop_
_entity.id
_entity.type
_entity.pdbx_description
1 polymer ?
#
loop_
_entity_poly.entity_id
_entity_poly.type
_entity_poly.pdbx_seq_one_letter_code
_entity_poly.pdbx_strand_id
1 'polypeptide(L)'
;MVERTMAFKHYDVVRAASPSDLAEKLTHKLKEGWQPFGSPVAITPYTLMQAIAAEGDVVVSGATEPEWYYVIVLAGQSNAMAYGEGLPLPDSYDAPHPRITATGPS
;
A
#
# COMPACT_ATOMS: atom_id res chain seq x y z
N MET A 1 -23.14 -10.09 -26.22
CA MET A 1 -22.16 -10.52 -25.22
C MET A 1 -21.15 -9.39 -25.12
N VAL A 2 -21.31 -8.50 -24.13
CA VAL A 2 -20.39 -7.38 -23.94
C VAL A 2 -19.20 -7.94 -23.17
N GLU A 3 -18.03 -8.04 -23.80
CA GLU A 3 -16.78 -8.22 -23.08
C GLU A 3 -16.63 -6.99 -22.16
N ARG A 4 -16.81 -7.19 -20.86
CA ARG A 4 -16.34 -6.21 -19.88
C ARG A 4 -14.83 -6.25 -19.97
N THR A 5 -14.21 -5.22 -20.55
CA THR A 5 -12.77 -5.01 -20.43
C THR A 5 -12.42 -4.93 -18.95
N MET A 6 -11.86 -6.00 -18.38
CA MET A 6 -11.28 -6.03 -17.04
C MET A 6 -9.98 -5.22 -17.09
N ALA A 7 -10.08 -3.91 -16.89
CA ALA A 7 -8.93 -3.04 -16.83
C ALA A 7 -8.30 -3.13 -15.43
N PHE A 8 -7.31 -4.01 -15.26
CA PHE A 8 -6.46 -3.99 -14.07
C PHE A 8 -5.81 -2.62 -13.93
N LYS A 9 -6.00 -1.98 -12.78
CA LYS A 9 -5.49 -0.62 -12.51
C LYS A 9 -4.16 -0.63 -11.78
N HIS A 10 -3.87 -1.71 -11.05
CA HIS A 10 -2.69 -1.84 -10.23
C HIS A 10 -1.91 -3.10 -10.62
N TYR A 11 -0.58 -2.95 -10.68
CA TYR A 11 0.38 -4.00 -10.99
C TYR A 11 1.50 -3.97 -9.95
N ASP A 12 1.91 -5.14 -9.48
CA ASP A 12 3.03 -5.31 -8.55
C ASP A 12 3.75 -6.64 -8.85
N VAL A 13 4.90 -6.87 -8.22
CA VAL A 13 5.71 -8.08 -8.41
C VAL A 13 6.10 -8.65 -7.06
N VAL A 14 5.66 -9.89 -6.79
CA VAL A 14 6.12 -10.66 -5.63
C VAL A 14 7.47 -11.27 -5.96
N ARG A 15 8.47 -11.05 -5.10
CA ARG A 15 9.81 -11.63 -5.22
C ARG A 15 10.10 -12.57 -4.05
N ALA A 16 10.69 -13.71 -4.35
CA ALA A 16 10.97 -14.74 -3.35
C ALA A 16 12.25 -15.50 -3.63
N ALA A 17 12.89 -15.98 -2.57
CA ALA A 17 14.14 -16.76 -2.66
C ALA A 17 13.90 -18.25 -2.93
N SER A 18 12.67 -18.73 -2.73
CA SER A 18 12.28 -20.13 -2.93
C SER A 18 10.81 -20.25 -3.35
N PRO A 19 10.38 -21.40 -3.91
CA PRO A 19 8.97 -21.62 -4.24
C PRO A 19 8.01 -21.50 -3.04
N SER A 20 8.44 -21.94 -1.85
CA SER A 20 7.63 -21.86 -0.64
C SER A 20 7.46 -20.42 -0.15
N ASP A 21 8.55 -19.64 -0.14
CA ASP A 21 8.51 -18.20 0.17
C ASP A 21 7.62 -17.44 -0.83
N LEU A 22 7.65 -17.84 -2.11
CA LEU A 22 6.77 -17.28 -3.13
C LEU A 22 5.30 -17.58 -2.82
N ALA A 23 4.98 -18.83 -2.48
CA ALA A 23 3.61 -19.26 -2.18
C ALA A 23 3.03 -18.55 -0.96
N GLU A 24 3.81 -18.37 0.11
CA GLU A 24 3.38 -17.64 1.31
C GLU A 24 3.06 -16.17 1.00
N LYS A 25 3.98 -15.47 0.32
CA LYS A 25 3.79 -14.07 -0.07
C LYS A 25 2.62 -13.88 -1.02
N LEU A 26 2.44 -14.78 -1.99
CA LEU A 26 1.27 -14.78 -2.87
C LEU A 26 -0.02 -14.98 -2.09
N THR A 27 -0.05 -15.90 -1.14
CA THR A 27 -1.24 -16.17 -0.32
C THR A 27 -1.67 -14.92 0.46
N HIS A 28 -0.72 -14.12 0.95
CA HIS A 28 -1.03 -12.84 1.58
C HIS A 28 -1.63 -11.84 0.59
N LYS A 29 -1.02 -11.68 -0.58
CA LYS A 29 -1.49 -10.77 -1.64
C LYS A 29 -2.87 -11.17 -2.18
N LEU A 30 -3.17 -12.46 -2.28
CA LEU A 30 -4.49 -12.94 -2.67
C LEU A 30 -5.58 -12.52 -1.68
N LYS A 31 -5.29 -12.50 -0.38
CA LYS A 31 -6.23 -12.01 0.65
C LYS A 31 -6.48 -10.50 0.56
N GLU A 32 -5.50 -9.75 0.05
CA GLU A 32 -5.59 -8.31 -0.25
C GLU A 32 -6.34 -8.00 -1.55
N GLY A 33 -6.85 -9.02 -2.26
CA GLY A 33 -7.57 -8.83 -3.52
C GLY A 33 -6.69 -8.74 -4.76
N TRP A 34 -5.39 -9.05 -4.63
CA TRP A 34 -4.52 -9.24 -5.80
C TRP A 34 -4.78 -10.60 -6.44
N GLN A 35 -4.45 -10.72 -7.72
CA GLN A 35 -4.47 -11.96 -8.47
C GLN A 35 -3.17 -12.14 -9.26
N PRO A 36 -2.66 -13.38 -9.39
CA PRO A 36 -1.50 -13.67 -10.22
C PRO A 36 -1.79 -13.32 -11.68
N PHE A 37 -0.83 -12.64 -12.29
CA PHE A 37 -0.86 -12.27 -13.69
C PHE A 37 0.23 -13.04 -14.44
N GLY A 38 -0.18 -13.98 -15.30
CA GLY A 38 0.74 -14.87 -16.00
C GLY A 38 1.45 -15.86 -15.08
N SER A 39 2.50 -16.50 -15.60
CA SER A 39 3.26 -17.53 -14.89
C SER A 39 4.46 -16.95 -14.15
N PRO A 40 4.91 -17.56 -13.02
CA PRO A 40 6.11 -17.12 -12.34
C PRO A 40 7.37 -17.32 -13.19
N VAL A 41 8.34 -16.43 -13.04
CA VAL A 41 9.63 -16.45 -13.74
C VAL A 41 10.77 -16.58 -12.74
N ALA A 42 11.71 -17.48 -13.02
CA ALA A 42 12.99 -17.55 -12.32
C ALA A 42 14.01 -16.65 -13.04
N ILE A 43 14.50 -15.60 -12.37
CA ILE A 43 15.43 -14.63 -12.99
C ILE A 43 16.89 -14.96 -12.66
N THR A 44 17.13 -15.51 -11.46
CA THR A 44 18.44 -15.99 -11.01
C THR A 44 18.22 -17.28 -10.20
N PRO A 45 19.28 -18.09 -9.90
CA PRO A 45 19.14 -19.38 -9.21
C PRO A 45 18.40 -19.31 -7.86
N TYR A 46 18.25 -18.11 -7.29
CA TYR A 46 17.64 -17.86 -6.00
C TYR A 46 16.63 -16.71 -6.04
N THR A 47 16.02 -16.43 -7.19
CA THR A 47 14.99 -15.39 -7.28
C THR A 47 13.87 -15.81 -8.21
N LEU A 48 12.71 -16.09 -7.61
CA LEU A 48 11.45 -16.28 -8.29
C LEU A 48 10.63 -14.98 -8.23
N MET A 49 9.96 -14.67 -9.32
CA MET A 49 9.06 -13.53 -9.42
C MET A 49 7.70 -13.97 -9.95
N GLN A 50 6.63 -13.46 -9.34
CA GLN A 50 5.28 -13.56 -9.87
C GLN A 50 4.71 -12.15 -10.03
N ALA A 51 4.32 -11.79 -11.24
CA ALA A 51 3.55 -10.57 -11.46
C ALA A 51 2.14 -10.76 -10.87
N ILE A 52 1.63 -9.73 -10.21
CA ILE A 52 0.28 -9.68 -9.66
C ILE A 52 -0.41 -8.42 -10.16
N ALA A 53 -1.71 -8.53 -10.38
CA ALA A 53 -2.57 -7.44 -10.79
C ALA A 53 -3.80 -7.40 -9.90
N ALA A 54 -4.47 -6.26 -9.83
CA ALA A 54 -5.72 -6.13 -9.09
C ALA A 54 -6.70 -5.20 -9.80
N GLU A 55 -7.98 -5.51 -9.64
CA GLU A 55 -9.11 -4.75 -10.18
C GLU A 55 -9.81 -4.01 -9.03
N GLY A 56 -9.92 -2.69 -9.15
CA GLY A 56 -10.49 -1.83 -8.09
C GLY A 56 -9.44 -1.24 -7.15
N ASP A 57 -9.91 -0.57 -6.09
CA ASP A 57 -9.05 -0.03 -5.03
C ASP A 57 -8.50 -1.21 -4.23
N VAL A 58 -7.22 -1.52 -4.43
CA VAL A 58 -6.55 -2.55 -3.64
C VAL A 58 -6.52 -2.06 -2.21
N VAL A 59 -7.12 -2.82 -1.30
CA VAL A 59 -6.84 -2.66 0.12
C VAL A 59 -5.40 -3.11 0.32
N VAL A 60 -4.46 -2.19 0.17
CA VAL A 60 -3.08 -2.40 0.60
C VAL A 60 -3.18 -2.60 2.11
N SER A 61 -3.18 -3.88 2.54
CA SER A 61 -3.22 -4.29 3.94
C SER A 61 -1.89 -3.98 4.64
N GLY A 62 -1.40 -2.74 4.51
CA GLY A 62 -0.35 -2.15 5.33
C GLY A 62 -0.89 -1.29 6.47
N ALA A 63 -2.22 -1.21 6.60
CA ALA A 63 -2.92 -0.34 7.53
C ALA A 63 -3.71 -1.13 8.59
N THR A 64 -3.14 -2.19 9.16
CA THR A 64 -3.65 -2.66 10.45
C THR A 64 -3.36 -1.58 11.48
N GLU A 65 -4.34 -1.27 12.34
CA GLU A 65 -4.13 -0.34 13.44
C GLU A 65 -2.92 -0.81 14.29
N PRO A 66 -1.93 0.04 14.55
CA PRO A 66 -0.77 -0.34 15.34
C PRO A 66 -1.18 -0.55 16.80
N GLU A 67 -0.53 -1.49 17.49
CA GLU A 67 -0.78 -1.76 18.93
C GLU A 67 -0.42 -0.56 19.83
N TRP A 68 0.45 0.33 19.34
CA TRP A 68 0.91 1.51 20.05
C TRP A 68 1.32 2.60 19.05
N TYR A 69 1.30 3.85 19.51
CA TYR A 69 1.71 5.02 18.72
C TYR A 69 2.86 5.75 19.43
N TYR A 70 3.81 6.25 18.65
CA TYR A 70 4.71 7.30 19.16
C TYR A 70 3.91 8.60 19.26
N VAL A 71 3.99 9.26 20.42
CA VAL A 71 3.33 10.53 20.66
C VAL A 71 4.33 11.66 20.43
N ILE A 72 4.01 12.55 19.50
CA ILE A 72 4.72 13.81 19.27
C ILE A 72 3.78 14.94 19.66
N VAL A 73 4.15 15.71 20.69
CA VAL A 73 3.34 16.84 21.15
C VAL A 73 3.64 18.06 20.29
N LEU A 74 2.60 18.61 19.66
CA LEU A 74 2.68 19.85 18.90
C LEU A 74 1.92 20.95 19.67
N ALA A 75 2.64 21.99 20.07
CA ALA A 75 2.08 23.17 20.72
C ALA A 75 2.90 24.40 20.32
N GLY A 76 2.26 25.57 20.26
CA GLY A 76 2.93 26.80 19.89
C GLY A 76 1.99 27.81 19.26
N GLN A 77 2.59 28.85 18.69
CA GLN A 77 1.88 29.90 17.94
C GLN A 77 1.76 29.51 16.46
N SER A 78 1.37 30.46 15.60
CA SER A 78 1.07 30.23 14.18
C SER A 78 2.17 29.47 13.42
N ASN A 79 3.44 29.77 13.66
CA ASN A 79 4.56 29.13 12.97
C ASN A 79 4.72 27.63 13.27
N ALA A 80 4.10 27.13 14.34
CA ALA A 80 4.08 25.70 14.67
C ALA A 80 2.85 24.99 14.10
N MET A 81 1.94 25.72 13.45
CA MET A 81 0.64 25.24 12.99
C MET A 81 0.45 25.50 11.49
N ALA A 82 -0.63 24.98 10.92
CA ALA A 82 -0.95 25.13 9.51
C ALA A 82 -1.53 26.52 9.18
N TYR A 83 -0.68 27.56 9.19
CA TYR A 83 -0.99 28.94 8.73
C TYR A 83 -0.33 29.28 7.38
N GLY A 84 0.12 28.27 6.62
CA GLY A 84 0.66 28.48 5.29
C GLY A 84 -0.44 28.85 4.29
N GLU A 85 -0.14 29.81 3.41
CA GLU A 85 -1.07 30.29 2.36
C GLU A 85 -1.08 29.40 1.09
N GLY A 86 -0.23 28.36 1.05
CA GLY A 86 -0.12 27.44 -0.09
C GLY A 86 -1.34 26.54 -0.20
N LEU A 87 -1.70 26.17 -1.43
CA LEU A 87 -2.75 25.17 -1.68
C LEU A 87 -2.28 23.79 -1.19
N PRO A 88 -3.09 23.06 -0.40
CA PRO A 88 -2.75 21.71 -0.01
C PRO A 88 -2.75 20.77 -1.22
N LEU A 89 -1.85 19.78 -1.20
CA LEU A 89 -1.65 18.77 -2.24
C LEU A 89 -1.97 17.37 -1.69
N PRO A 90 -3.26 17.02 -1.50
CA PRO A 90 -3.69 15.80 -0.81
C PRO A 90 -3.37 14.51 -1.58
N ASP A 91 -3.11 14.59 -2.87
CA ASP A 91 -2.72 13.43 -3.69
C ASP A 91 -1.19 13.19 -3.69
N SER A 92 -0.42 14.04 -3.00
CA SER A 92 1.05 13.93 -2.96
C SER A 92 1.64 14.27 -1.58
N TYR A 93 2.09 15.50 -1.37
CA TYR A 93 2.85 15.89 -0.17
C TYR A 93 2.00 15.96 1.10
N ASP A 94 0.72 16.30 0.98
CA ASP A 94 -0.21 16.41 2.11
C ASP A 94 -1.12 15.17 2.22
N ALA A 95 -0.75 14.07 1.55
CA ALA A 95 -1.53 12.85 1.55
C ALA A 95 -1.62 12.23 2.95
N PRO A 96 -2.83 11.89 3.43
CA PRO A 96 -2.98 11.22 4.72
C PRO A 96 -2.38 9.82 4.67
N HIS A 97 -1.80 9.37 5.79
CA HIS A 97 -1.26 8.02 5.92
C HIS A 97 -2.04 7.24 6.99
N PRO A 98 -2.49 5.99 6.73
CA PRO A 98 -3.34 5.25 7.66
C PRO A 98 -2.76 5.00 9.07
N ARG A 99 -1.42 5.08 9.21
CA ARG A 99 -0.71 4.92 10.50
C ARG A 99 -0.35 6.22 11.20
N ILE A 100 -0.72 7.37 10.64
CA ILE A 100 -0.51 8.70 11.25
C ILE A 100 -1.87 9.20 11.74
N THR A 101 -1.96 9.48 13.04
CA THR A 101 -3.19 9.97 13.69
C THR A 101 -2.90 11.22 14.51
N ALA A 102 -3.90 12.06 14.70
CA ALA A 102 -3.85 13.25 15.55
C ALA A 102 -4.95 13.16 16.60
N THR A 103 -4.59 13.43 17.86
CA THR A 103 -5.59 13.56 18.94
C THR A 103 -6.15 14.97 18.91
N GLY A 104 -7.48 15.10 18.87
CA GLY A 104 -8.14 16.41 18.93
C GLY A 104 -7.88 17.15 20.25
N PRO A 105 -8.08 18.48 20.30
CA PRO A 105 -8.11 19.19 21.56
C PRO A 105 -9.23 18.64 22.45
N SER A 106 -8.95 18.45 23.73
CA SER A 106 -9.97 18.18 24.75
C SER A 106 -10.89 19.37 24.95
#